data_AF-A0ABD1JE15-F1
#
_entry.id   AF-A0ABD1JE15-F1
#
_cell.length_a   1.000
_cell.length_b   1.000
_cell.length_c   1.000
_cell.angle_alpha   90.00
_cell.angle_beta   90.00
_cell.angle_gamma   90.00
#
_symmetry.space_group_name_H-M   'P 1'
#
loop_
_entity.id
_entity.type
_entity.pdbx_description
1 polymer ?
#
loop_
_entity_poly.entity_id
_entity_poly.type
_entity_poly.pdbx_seq_one_letter_code
_entity_poly.pdbx_strand_id
1 'polypeptide(L)'
;MFKLFQGVMWLFLLTVSLLCWGSDGIACKNENGVEVDWYILYKEPKGLKYISIESTTKTVKEMDKDINDYKGFLAQTLQPLFQNPMPDNIGFISCNDQPIIKKKNQYIKKTVPDRFGHSKGVVMVDKTADSGFWLLHSKPGFPAEKYQNKFWYRGRGNPQNHKKYEKAQTFICVTFKYEAFRMIGEHLQEIRAFPFDSHCGKKRDRERQRERGPRALGSVLPLLFLGWGSYSWGWNVHSGLVESLATTTTTRHTLP
;
A
#
# COMPACT_ATOMS: atom_id res chain seq x y z
N MET A 1 -3.59 -55.37 -2.48
CA MET A 1 -3.85 -54.28 -3.45
C MET A 1 -4.70 -53.14 -2.87
N PHE A 2 -5.85 -53.40 -2.26
CA PHE A 2 -6.74 -52.35 -1.70
C PHE A 2 -6.09 -51.40 -0.67
N LYS A 3 -5.25 -51.91 0.23
CA LYS A 3 -4.55 -51.08 1.24
C LYS A 3 -3.47 -50.14 0.64
N LEU A 4 -2.89 -50.51 -0.51
CA LEU A 4 -1.90 -49.67 -1.21
C LEU A 4 -2.58 -48.49 -1.91
N PHE A 5 -3.76 -48.69 -2.52
CA PHE A 5 -4.52 -47.62 -3.16
C PHE A 5 -5.03 -46.56 -2.16
N GLN A 6 -5.40 -46.98 -0.96
CA GLN A 6 -5.88 -46.07 0.07
C GLN A 6 -4.76 -45.16 0.62
N GLY A 7 -3.55 -45.69 0.80
CA GLY A 7 -2.39 -44.88 1.22
C GLY A 7 -1.99 -43.82 0.18
N VAL A 8 -2.02 -44.19 -1.11
CA VAL A 8 -1.69 -43.26 -2.22
C VAL A 8 -2.74 -42.16 -2.35
N MET A 9 -4.03 -42.47 -2.16
CA MET A 9 -5.12 -41.49 -2.21
C MET A 9 -5.06 -40.48 -1.06
N TRP A 10 -4.72 -40.92 0.15
CA TRP A 10 -4.53 -40.01 1.30
C TRP A 10 -3.28 -39.13 1.15
N LEU A 11 -2.20 -39.65 0.55
CA LEU A 11 -1.00 -38.88 0.25
C LEU A 11 -1.25 -37.80 -0.82
N PHE A 12 -2.06 -38.11 -1.84
CA PHE A 12 -2.51 -37.12 -2.83
C PHE A 12 -3.40 -36.03 -2.22
N LEU A 13 -4.32 -36.40 -1.32
CA LEU A 13 -5.18 -35.42 -0.62
C LEU A 13 -4.38 -34.51 0.32
N LEU A 14 -3.37 -35.04 1.00
CA LEU A 14 -2.48 -34.26 1.87
C LEU A 14 -1.56 -33.34 1.07
N THR A 15 -1.02 -33.79 -0.07
CA THR A 15 -0.17 -32.96 -0.94
C THR A 15 -0.95 -31.85 -1.63
N VAL A 16 -2.17 -32.12 -2.13
CA VAL A 16 -3.06 -31.09 -2.69
C VAL A 16 -3.49 -30.07 -1.62
N SER A 17 -3.79 -30.52 -0.40
CA SER A 17 -4.13 -29.60 0.71
C SER A 17 -2.96 -28.72 1.12
N LEU A 18 -1.73 -29.25 1.07
CA LEU A 18 -0.50 -28.51 1.39
C LEU A 18 -0.10 -27.53 0.26
N LEU A 19 -0.41 -27.85 -0.99
CA LEU A 19 -0.22 -26.98 -2.17
C LEU A 19 -1.27 -25.86 -2.27
N CYS A 20 -2.44 -26.04 -1.65
CA CYS A 20 -3.50 -25.02 -1.59
C CYS A 20 -3.32 -24.00 -0.45
N TRP A 21 -2.27 -24.13 0.39
CA TRP A 21 -1.83 -23.05 1.26
C TRP A 21 -0.91 -22.11 0.49
N GLY A 22 -1.46 -21.48 -0.54
CA GLY A 22 -0.89 -20.23 -1.04
C GLY A 22 -0.95 -19.23 0.12
N SER A 23 0.21 -18.76 0.56
CA SER A 23 0.26 -17.54 1.36
C SER A 23 -0.28 -16.43 0.47
N ASP A 24 -1.52 -15.98 0.71
CA ASP A 24 -2.08 -14.79 0.08
C ASP A 24 -1.06 -13.66 0.23
N GLY A 25 -0.43 -13.27 -0.87
CA GLY A 25 0.64 -12.28 -0.88
C GLY A 25 0.07 -10.87 -0.72
N ILE A 26 0.96 -9.90 -0.59
CA ILE A 26 0.57 -8.50 -0.70
C ILE A 26 0.57 -8.13 -2.18
N ALA A 27 -0.62 -8.09 -2.76
CA ALA A 27 -0.83 -7.77 -4.16
C ALA A 27 -2.11 -6.95 -4.37
N CYS A 28 -2.25 -6.36 -5.56
CA CYS A 28 -3.52 -5.85 -6.03
C CYS A 28 -4.51 -7.01 -6.17
N LYS A 29 -5.73 -6.84 -5.63
CA LYS A 29 -6.78 -7.85 -5.70
C LYS A 29 -7.99 -7.30 -6.44
N ASN A 30 -8.57 -8.11 -7.33
CA ASN A 30 -9.82 -7.78 -7.99
C ASN A 30 -11.03 -7.94 -7.06
N GLU A 31 -12.25 -7.70 -7.58
CA GLU A 31 -13.47 -7.78 -6.75
C GLU A 31 -13.74 -9.16 -6.13
N ASN A 32 -13.20 -10.22 -6.74
CA ASN A 32 -13.35 -11.60 -6.25
C ASN A 32 -12.25 -11.97 -5.25
N GLY A 33 -11.35 -11.04 -4.93
CA GLY A 33 -10.20 -11.28 -4.04
C GLY A 33 -9.04 -11.99 -4.72
N VAL A 34 -9.08 -12.17 -6.06
CA VAL A 34 -8.00 -12.81 -6.82
C VAL A 34 -6.91 -11.79 -7.10
N GLU A 35 -5.65 -12.19 -6.90
CA GLU A 35 -4.49 -11.36 -7.19
C GLU A 35 -4.39 -11.03 -8.69
N VAL A 36 -4.02 -9.79 -9.00
CA VAL A 36 -3.82 -9.29 -10.37
C VAL A 36 -2.57 -8.41 -10.43
N ASP A 37 -1.93 -8.34 -11.59
CA ASP A 37 -0.74 -7.50 -11.78
C ASP A 37 -1.07 -6.01 -11.64
N TRP A 38 -2.21 -5.58 -12.17
CA TRP A 38 -2.67 -4.22 -12.05
C TRP A 38 -4.18 -4.08 -12.28
N TYR A 39 -4.74 -3.00 -11.75
CA TYR A 39 -6.08 -2.53 -12.11
C TYR A 39 -6.18 -1.01 -12.11
N ILE A 40 -7.16 -0.50 -12.86
CA ILE A 40 -7.58 0.90 -12.88
C ILE A 40 -9.05 0.95 -12.49
N LEU A 41 -9.38 1.77 -11.51
CA LEU A 41 -10.77 2.08 -11.15
C LEU A 41 -11.03 3.54 -11.46
N TYR A 42 -12.14 3.81 -12.15
CA TYR A 42 -12.56 5.17 -12.47
C TYR A 42 -13.95 5.44 -11.91
N LYS A 43 -13.99 6.14 -10.79
CA LYS A 43 -15.22 6.50 -10.09
C LYS A 43 -15.88 7.70 -10.76
N GLU A 44 -17.20 7.62 -10.95
CA GLU A 44 -18.02 8.69 -11.49
C GLU A 44 -18.18 9.88 -10.52
N PRO A 45 -18.44 11.10 -11.02
CA PRO A 45 -18.85 12.21 -10.16
C PRO A 45 -20.21 11.95 -9.50
N LYS A 46 -20.46 12.59 -8.36
CA LYS A 46 -21.76 12.59 -7.63
C LYS A 46 -22.30 11.21 -7.22
N GLY A 47 -21.52 10.14 -7.32
CA GLY A 47 -21.93 8.79 -6.92
C GLY A 47 -20.81 7.97 -6.29
N LEU A 48 -21.03 6.66 -6.19
CA LEU A 48 -20.04 5.67 -5.79
C LEU A 48 -19.83 4.59 -6.88
N LYS A 49 -20.55 4.69 -7.99
CA LYS A 49 -20.37 3.86 -9.17
C LYS A 49 -19.05 4.18 -9.86
N TYR A 50 -18.51 3.16 -10.51
CA TYR A 50 -17.21 3.19 -11.14
C TYR A 50 -17.11 2.10 -12.20
N ILE A 51 -16.22 2.33 -13.16
CA ILE A 51 -15.74 1.30 -14.07
C ILE A 51 -14.41 0.73 -13.57
N SER A 52 -14.15 -0.53 -13.91
CA SER A 52 -12.86 -1.19 -13.67
C SER A 52 -12.22 -1.65 -14.97
N ILE A 53 -10.89 -1.68 -14.97
CA ILE A 53 -10.05 -2.32 -15.98
C ILE A 53 -8.98 -3.09 -15.20
N GLU A 54 -8.80 -4.36 -15.48
CA GLU A 54 -7.81 -5.22 -14.79
C GLU A 54 -6.88 -5.91 -15.79
N SER A 55 -5.71 -6.33 -15.33
CA SER A 55 -4.66 -6.91 -16.16
C SER A 55 -5.07 -8.23 -16.84
N THR A 56 -5.95 -9.00 -16.22
CA THR A 56 -6.37 -10.33 -16.68
C THR A 56 -7.30 -10.25 -17.88
N THR A 57 -8.29 -9.35 -17.85
CA THR A 57 -9.31 -9.23 -18.90
C THR A 57 -9.05 -8.08 -19.86
N LYS A 58 -8.43 -6.99 -19.39
CA LYS A 58 -8.16 -5.77 -20.17
C LYS A 58 -9.42 -5.17 -20.83
N THR A 59 -10.59 -5.47 -20.29
CA THR A 59 -11.88 -4.93 -20.72
C THR A 59 -12.40 -3.93 -19.72
N VAL A 60 -13.07 -2.89 -20.18
CA VAL A 60 -13.83 -1.98 -19.30
C VAL A 60 -15.08 -2.69 -18.81
N LYS A 61 -15.30 -2.70 -17.50
CA LYS A 61 -16.52 -3.25 -16.87
C LYS A 61 -17.14 -2.23 -15.95
N GLU A 62 -18.45 -2.01 -16.07
CA GLU A 62 -19.23 -1.33 -15.05
C GLU A 62 -19.41 -2.25 -13.85
N MET A 63 -19.23 -1.71 -12.65
CA MET A 63 -19.28 -2.50 -11.42
C MET A 63 -20.62 -2.36 -10.71
N ASP A 64 -21.21 -3.49 -10.33
CA ASP A 64 -22.46 -3.52 -9.56
C ASP A 64 -22.26 -2.97 -8.14
N LYS A 65 -21.15 -3.35 -7.50
CA LYS A 65 -20.76 -2.89 -6.16
C LYS A 65 -20.30 -1.45 -6.21
N ASP A 66 -20.52 -0.72 -5.12
CA ASP A 66 -19.99 0.63 -4.95
C ASP A 66 -18.47 0.60 -4.67
N ILE A 67 -17.74 1.66 -5.03
CA ILE A 67 -16.27 1.72 -4.87
C ILE A 67 -15.82 1.59 -3.40
N ASN A 68 -16.71 1.84 -2.45
CA ASN A 68 -16.46 1.71 -1.02
C ASN A 68 -17.04 0.42 -0.41
N ASP A 69 -17.50 -0.51 -1.23
CA ASP A 69 -17.98 -1.81 -0.79
C ASP A 69 -16.83 -2.61 -0.15
N TYR A 70 -17.12 -3.33 0.93
CA TYR A 70 -16.14 -4.12 1.68
C TYR A 70 -15.72 -5.41 0.96
N LYS A 71 -16.44 -5.81 -0.10
CA LYS A 71 -16.11 -6.88 -1.03
C LYS A 71 -15.72 -6.35 -2.42
N GLY A 72 -15.41 -5.06 -2.53
CA GLY A 72 -14.94 -4.42 -3.76
C GLY A 72 -13.42 -4.40 -3.88
N PHE A 73 -12.91 -4.03 -5.06
CA PHE A 73 -11.47 -3.98 -5.39
C PHE A 73 -10.59 -3.33 -4.30
N LEU A 74 -10.97 -2.13 -3.84
CA LEU A 74 -10.20 -1.38 -2.85
C LEU A 74 -10.16 -2.10 -1.50
N ALA A 75 -11.28 -2.65 -1.04
CA ALA A 75 -11.34 -3.34 0.23
C ALA A 75 -10.57 -4.66 0.21
N GLN A 76 -10.66 -5.41 -0.90
CA GLN A 76 -9.90 -6.65 -1.12
C GLN A 76 -8.39 -6.37 -1.11
N THR A 77 -7.94 -5.35 -1.85
CA THR A 77 -6.53 -4.96 -1.90
C THR A 77 -6.01 -4.46 -0.55
N LEU A 78 -6.81 -3.64 0.16
CA LEU A 78 -6.42 -3.04 1.44
C LEU A 78 -6.68 -3.95 2.65
N GLN A 79 -7.18 -5.17 2.47
CA GLN A 79 -7.54 -6.08 3.57
C GLN A 79 -6.44 -6.22 4.64
N PRO A 80 -5.13 -6.33 4.30
CA PRO A 80 -4.07 -6.43 5.31
C PRO A 80 -3.94 -5.16 6.17
N LEU A 81 -4.32 -3.99 5.65
CA LEU A 81 -4.33 -2.72 6.39
C LEU A 81 -5.29 -2.76 7.59
N PHE A 82 -6.32 -3.59 7.51
CA PHE A 82 -7.40 -3.65 8.50
C PHE A 82 -7.16 -4.70 9.60
N GLN A 83 -6.08 -5.48 9.49
CA GLN A 83 -5.69 -6.45 10.49
C GLN A 83 -5.10 -5.75 11.72
N ASN A 84 -5.51 -6.17 12.91
CA ASN A 84 -5.03 -5.62 14.17
C ASN A 84 -4.74 -6.75 15.19
N PRO A 85 -3.47 -7.00 15.56
CA PRO A 85 -2.27 -6.31 15.06
C PRO A 85 -1.96 -6.64 13.59
N MET A 86 -1.31 -5.71 12.89
CA MET A 86 -0.75 -5.98 11.56
C MET A 86 0.46 -6.93 11.68
N PRO A 87 0.62 -7.92 10.77
CA PRO A 87 1.76 -8.82 10.77
C PRO A 87 3.13 -8.11 10.68
N ASP A 88 4.12 -8.63 11.39
CA ASP A 88 5.46 -8.02 11.51
C ASP A 88 6.31 -8.07 10.21
N ASN A 89 5.90 -8.87 9.23
CA ASN A 89 6.51 -8.91 7.90
C ASN A 89 5.96 -7.86 6.94
N ILE A 90 4.81 -7.25 7.27
CA ILE A 90 4.15 -6.27 6.43
C ILE A 90 4.62 -4.86 6.81
N GLY A 91 5.05 -4.11 5.80
CA GLY A 91 5.32 -2.69 5.90
C GLY A 91 4.33 -1.90 5.05
N PHE A 92 3.91 -0.71 5.51
CA PHE A 92 3.11 0.17 4.65
C PHE A 92 3.40 1.65 4.92
N ILE A 93 3.15 2.46 3.90
CA ILE A 93 3.09 3.92 3.97
C ILE A 93 1.90 4.42 3.15
N SER A 94 1.12 5.33 3.73
CA SER A 94 0.09 6.08 3.04
C SER A 94 0.49 7.53 2.94
N CYS A 95 0.50 8.05 1.72
CA CYS A 95 0.77 9.45 1.43
C CYS A 95 -0.51 10.16 1.01
N ASN A 96 -0.74 11.38 1.50
CA ASN A 96 -1.88 12.21 1.09
C ASN A 96 -1.61 13.68 1.44
N ASP A 97 -1.55 14.56 0.45
CA ASP A 97 -1.42 16.02 0.63
C ASP A 97 -2.69 16.69 1.16
N GLN A 98 -3.82 15.96 1.21
CA GLN A 98 -5.08 16.44 1.79
C GLN A 98 -5.64 15.43 2.80
N PRO A 99 -4.89 15.14 3.89
CA PRO A 99 -5.24 14.09 4.82
C PRO A 99 -6.41 14.50 5.71
N ILE A 100 -7.17 13.48 6.13
CA ILE A 100 -8.28 13.64 7.07
C ILE A 100 -7.95 12.81 8.29
N ILE A 101 -7.78 13.47 9.45
CA ILE A 101 -7.51 12.82 10.73
C ILE A 101 -8.78 12.76 11.57
N LYS A 102 -8.96 11.66 12.30
CA LYS A 102 -10.01 11.54 13.31
C LYS A 102 -9.48 12.05 14.65
N LYS A 103 -10.13 13.09 15.19
CA LYS A 103 -9.87 13.62 16.53
C LYS A 103 -11.16 13.50 17.34
N LYS A 104 -11.15 12.68 18.39
CA LYS A 104 -12.37 12.26 19.12
C LYS A 104 -13.40 11.67 18.14
N ASN A 105 -14.61 12.24 18.07
CA ASN A 105 -15.70 11.81 17.19
C ASN A 105 -15.82 12.64 15.91
N GLN A 106 -14.80 13.44 15.57
CA GLN A 106 -14.81 14.34 14.41
C GLN A 106 -13.65 14.06 13.47
N TYR A 107 -13.88 14.28 12.17
CA TYR A 107 -12.84 14.21 11.16
C TYR A 107 -12.47 15.62 10.74
N ILE A 108 -11.17 15.90 10.73
CA ILE A 108 -10.63 17.23 10.51
C ILE A 108 -9.66 17.14 9.34
N LYS A 109 -9.77 18.09 8.40
CA LYS A 109 -8.76 18.27 7.36
C LYS A 109 -7.51 18.82 8.01
N LYS A 110 -6.37 18.17 7.78
CA LYS A 110 -5.08 18.66 8.26
C LYS A 110 -4.41 19.46 7.15
N THR A 111 -3.92 20.65 7.48
CA THR A 111 -3.13 21.46 6.55
C THR A 111 -1.76 20.83 6.36
N VAL A 112 -1.39 20.62 5.10
CA VAL A 112 -0.07 20.14 4.69
C VAL A 112 0.72 21.34 4.15
N PRO A 113 1.97 21.57 4.57
CA PRO A 113 2.79 22.67 4.03
C PRO A 113 3.04 22.54 2.53
N ASP A 114 3.08 23.65 1.81
CA ASP A 114 3.21 23.70 0.34
C ASP A 114 4.54 23.13 -0.19
N ARG A 115 5.51 22.85 0.69
CA ARG A 115 6.76 22.16 0.33
C ARG A 115 6.59 20.69 -0.02
N PHE A 116 5.44 20.08 0.29
CA PHE A 116 5.12 18.69 -0.05
C PHE A 116 4.41 18.61 -1.39
N GLY A 117 4.68 17.56 -2.16
CA GLY A 117 4.06 17.36 -3.46
C GLY A 117 2.58 17.01 -3.37
N HIS A 118 1.84 17.36 -4.43
CA HIS A 118 0.42 16.99 -4.62
C HIS A 118 0.27 15.53 -5.01
N SER A 119 0.63 14.64 -4.10
CA SER A 119 0.63 13.20 -4.31
C SER A 119 -0.19 12.47 -3.26
N LYS A 120 -0.85 11.39 -3.68
CA LYS A 120 -1.61 10.51 -2.80
C LYS A 120 -1.44 9.06 -3.24
N GLY A 121 -1.27 8.18 -2.28
CA GLY A 121 -1.16 6.76 -2.56
C GLY A 121 -0.95 5.92 -1.31
N VAL A 122 -0.99 4.61 -1.51
CA VAL A 122 -0.67 3.60 -0.49
C VAL A 122 0.34 2.64 -1.08
N VAL A 123 1.46 2.46 -0.39
CA VAL A 123 2.44 1.42 -0.68
C VAL A 123 2.38 0.42 0.46
N MET A 124 2.28 -0.85 0.12
CA MET A 124 2.32 -1.95 1.07
C MET A 124 3.22 -3.05 0.54
N VAL A 125 4.04 -3.63 1.42
CA VAL A 125 5.06 -4.60 1.06
C VAL A 125 5.08 -5.74 2.07
N ASP A 126 5.35 -6.94 1.59
CA ASP A 126 5.72 -8.10 2.39
C ASP A 126 7.06 -8.63 1.89
N LYS A 127 8.08 -8.50 2.73
CA LYS A 127 9.43 -8.94 2.42
C LYS A 127 9.53 -10.46 2.31
N THR A 128 8.71 -11.19 3.06
CA THR A 128 8.76 -12.66 3.15
C THR A 128 8.12 -13.29 1.92
N ALA A 129 7.05 -12.69 1.42
CA ALA A 129 6.34 -13.10 0.22
C ALA A 129 6.89 -12.48 -1.08
N ASP A 130 8.02 -11.75 -1.01
CA ASP A 130 8.66 -11.04 -2.14
C ASP A 130 7.68 -10.22 -3.00
N SER A 131 6.69 -9.59 -2.36
CA SER A 131 5.59 -8.93 -3.08
C SER A 131 5.11 -7.68 -2.36
N GLY A 132 4.47 -6.80 -3.12
CA GLY A 132 3.79 -5.64 -2.61
C GLY A 132 2.92 -5.00 -3.68
N PHE A 133 2.20 -3.95 -3.31
CA PHE A 133 1.51 -3.10 -4.26
C PHE A 133 1.78 -1.62 -4.04
N TRP A 134 1.62 -0.84 -5.11
CA TRP A 134 1.49 0.60 -5.07
C TRP A 134 0.12 1.01 -5.63
N LEU A 135 -0.72 1.56 -4.76
CA LEU A 135 -2.04 2.10 -5.08
C LEU A 135 -1.93 3.63 -5.18
N LEU A 136 -1.91 4.16 -6.40
CA LEU A 136 -2.00 5.58 -6.69
C LEU A 136 -3.48 6.01 -6.74
N HIS A 137 -3.80 7.19 -6.23
CA HIS A 137 -5.17 7.69 -6.30
C HIS A 137 -5.29 9.21 -6.23
N SER A 138 -6.42 9.74 -6.64
CA SER A 138 -6.72 11.17 -6.51
C SER A 138 -7.50 11.54 -5.24
N LYS A 139 -7.98 10.54 -4.47
CA LYS A 139 -8.93 10.77 -3.37
C LYS A 139 -8.31 11.41 -2.11
N PRO A 140 -8.77 12.60 -1.68
CA PRO A 140 -8.35 13.22 -0.42
C PRO A 140 -8.78 12.40 0.79
N GLY A 141 -7.91 12.32 1.81
CA GLY A 141 -8.18 11.63 3.07
C GLY A 141 -8.44 10.13 2.94
N PHE A 142 -7.84 9.49 1.94
CA PHE A 142 -7.89 8.04 1.74
C PHE A 142 -6.51 7.42 2.02
N PRO A 143 -6.46 6.22 2.63
CA PRO A 143 -7.55 5.56 3.33
C PRO A 143 -7.90 6.33 4.61
N ALA A 144 -9.18 6.36 4.98
CA ALA A 144 -9.65 7.20 6.07
C ALA A 144 -9.46 6.58 7.45
N GLU A 145 -9.88 5.34 7.61
CA GLU A 145 -9.74 4.57 8.84
C GLU A 145 -9.36 3.13 8.50
N LYS A 146 -8.56 2.52 9.38
CA LYS A 146 -8.15 1.13 9.27
C LYS A 146 -9.13 0.14 9.92
N TYR A 147 -10.10 0.63 10.69
CA TYR A 147 -10.98 -0.23 11.48
C TYR A 147 -12.37 -0.35 10.84
N GLN A 148 -12.94 -1.55 10.93
CA GLN A 148 -14.35 -1.82 10.58
C GLN A 148 -14.72 -1.42 9.15
N ASN A 149 -13.81 -1.57 8.18
CA ASN A 149 -14.04 -1.25 6.76
C ASN A 149 -14.47 0.20 6.51
N LYS A 150 -14.05 1.14 7.36
CA LYS A 150 -14.32 2.59 7.22
C LYS A 150 -13.24 3.32 6.42
N PHE A 151 -12.53 2.59 5.55
CA PHE A 151 -11.48 3.13 4.69
C PHE A 151 -11.96 4.25 3.76
N TRP A 152 -13.27 4.29 3.50
CA TRP A 152 -13.92 5.36 2.77
C TRP A 152 -14.60 6.35 3.72
N TYR A 153 -13.96 7.49 3.99
CA TYR A 153 -14.60 8.53 4.78
C TYR A 153 -15.84 9.08 4.05
N ARG A 154 -16.99 9.00 4.70
CA ARG A 154 -18.29 9.46 4.15
C ARG A 154 -18.60 10.94 4.42
N GLY A 155 -17.81 11.66 5.23
CA GLY A 155 -18.30 12.90 5.83
C GLY A 155 -19.33 12.58 6.93
N ARG A 156 -19.28 13.19 8.10
CA ARG A 156 -20.45 13.21 9.00
C ARG A 156 -20.67 14.64 9.50
N GLY A 157 -21.91 15.11 9.42
CA GLY A 157 -22.34 16.33 10.10
C GLY A 157 -23.51 17.10 9.47
N ASN A 158 -23.71 17.05 8.15
CA ASN A 158 -24.88 17.70 7.55
C ASN A 158 -25.31 16.95 6.28
N PRO A 159 -26.53 16.36 6.23
CA PRO A 159 -27.12 15.83 5.02
C PRO A 159 -27.07 16.83 3.85
N GLN A 160 -27.11 18.14 4.09
CA GLN A 160 -27.10 19.17 3.03
C GLN A 160 -25.72 19.38 2.36
N ASN A 161 -24.64 18.73 2.83
CA ASN A 161 -23.28 18.86 2.27
C ASN A 161 -22.92 17.73 1.31
N HIS A 162 -23.83 17.42 0.37
CA HIS A 162 -23.68 16.44 -0.72
C HIS A 162 -22.47 16.66 -1.65
N LYS A 163 -21.67 17.72 -1.45
CA LYS A 163 -20.57 18.09 -2.35
C LYS A 163 -19.37 17.12 -2.38
N LYS A 164 -19.32 16.11 -1.50
CA LYS A 164 -18.10 15.33 -1.25
C LYS A 164 -17.93 14.09 -2.13
N TYR A 165 -19.00 13.61 -2.77
CA TYR A 165 -18.92 12.60 -3.83
C TYR A 165 -18.85 13.21 -5.24
N GLU A 166 -18.89 14.54 -5.36
CA GLU A 166 -19.06 15.26 -6.64
C GLU A 166 -17.96 15.00 -7.65
N LYS A 167 -16.75 14.66 -7.19
CA LYS A 167 -15.61 14.53 -8.10
C LYS A 167 -15.45 13.08 -8.52
N ALA A 168 -15.18 12.90 -9.80
CA ALA A 168 -14.60 11.68 -10.30
C ALA A 168 -13.26 11.43 -9.61
N GLN A 169 -12.89 10.16 -9.44
CA GLN A 169 -11.64 9.77 -8.81
C GLN A 169 -11.05 8.58 -9.54
N THR A 170 -9.75 8.59 -9.73
CA THR A 170 -9.03 7.47 -10.31
C THR A 170 -8.23 6.76 -9.23
N PHE A 171 -8.18 5.44 -9.31
CA PHE A 171 -7.32 4.57 -8.54
C PHE A 171 -6.57 3.67 -9.50
N ILE A 172 -5.26 3.53 -9.32
CA ILE A 172 -4.41 2.65 -10.12
C ILE A 172 -3.62 1.82 -9.12
N CYS A 173 -3.77 0.51 -9.16
CA CYS A 173 -3.00 -0.41 -8.36
C CYS A 173 -2.06 -1.18 -9.26
N VAL A 174 -0.80 -1.30 -8.87
CA VAL A 174 0.19 -2.16 -9.53
C VAL A 174 0.90 -3.02 -8.49
N THR A 175 0.94 -4.32 -8.74
CA THR A 175 1.69 -5.32 -7.96
C THR A 175 3.13 -5.34 -8.43
N PHE A 176 4.07 -5.37 -7.48
CA PHE A 176 5.50 -5.44 -7.77
C PHE A 176 6.18 -6.48 -6.89
N LYS A 177 7.34 -6.95 -7.34
CA LYS A 177 8.30 -7.66 -6.47
C LYS A 177 8.88 -6.72 -5.42
N TYR A 178 9.34 -7.27 -4.31
CA TYR A 178 9.84 -6.47 -3.18
C TYR A 178 11.00 -5.53 -3.57
N GLU A 179 11.86 -5.94 -4.50
CA GLU A 179 13.02 -5.14 -4.95
C GLU A 179 12.67 -3.79 -5.59
N ALA A 180 11.51 -3.68 -6.24
CA ALA A 180 11.08 -2.45 -6.90
C ALA A 180 10.81 -1.32 -5.89
N PHE A 181 10.48 -1.66 -4.65
CA PHE A 181 10.06 -0.68 -3.65
C PHE A 181 11.20 0.19 -3.12
N ARG A 182 12.46 -0.18 -3.36
CA ARG A 182 13.58 0.74 -3.13
C ARG A 182 13.44 1.98 -4.00
N MET A 183 13.25 1.80 -5.32
CA MET A 183 13.09 2.90 -6.27
C MET A 183 11.79 3.66 -6.05
N ILE A 184 10.68 2.96 -5.74
CA ILE A 184 9.41 3.62 -5.39
C ILE A 184 9.59 4.49 -4.14
N GLY A 185 10.28 3.98 -3.12
CA GLY A 185 10.58 4.72 -1.90
C GLY A 185 11.42 5.97 -2.15
N GLU A 186 12.48 5.87 -2.96
CA GLU A 186 13.31 6.99 -3.39
C GLU A 186 12.47 8.05 -4.12
N HIS A 187 11.66 7.62 -5.09
CA HIS A 187 10.79 8.52 -5.84
C HIS A 187 9.79 9.28 -4.94
N LEU A 188 9.19 8.60 -3.95
CA LEU A 188 8.31 9.25 -2.98
C LEU A 188 9.03 10.36 -2.17
N GLN A 189 10.34 10.22 -1.92
CA GLN A 189 11.14 11.25 -1.27
C GLN A 189 11.38 12.44 -2.19
N GLU A 190 11.73 12.19 -3.45
CA GLU A 190 12.00 13.22 -4.46
C GLU A 190 10.79 14.11 -4.68
N ILE A 191 9.61 13.52 -4.84
CA ILE A 191 8.36 14.27 -5.00
C ILE A 191 7.85 14.87 -3.69
N ARG A 192 8.55 14.62 -2.58
CA ARG A 192 8.17 15.03 -1.23
C ARG A 192 6.72 14.64 -0.92
N ALA A 193 6.38 13.37 -1.09
CA ALA A 193 5.06 12.87 -0.76
C ALA A 193 4.78 13.06 0.74
N PHE A 194 3.61 13.58 1.11
CA PHE A 194 3.29 13.81 2.52
C PHE A 194 2.85 12.50 3.20
N PRO A 195 3.60 11.94 4.17
CA PRO A 195 3.21 10.72 4.86
C PRO A 195 2.09 11.04 5.85
N PHE A 196 0.94 10.43 5.63
CA PHE A 196 -0.23 10.56 6.48
C PHE A 196 -0.29 9.46 7.55
N ASP A 197 0.10 8.24 7.19
CA ASP A 197 0.05 7.07 8.06
C ASP A 197 1.11 6.03 7.61
N SER A 198 1.63 5.23 8.53
CA SER A 198 2.65 4.23 8.23
C SER A 198 2.74 3.14 9.30
N HIS A 199 3.25 1.98 8.92
CA HIS A 199 3.65 0.91 9.84
C HIS A 199 4.97 0.29 9.38
N CYS A 200 5.91 0.15 10.32
CA CYS A 200 7.09 -0.68 10.15
C CYS A 200 6.81 -2.08 10.73
N GLY A 201 7.11 -3.10 9.93
CA GLY A 201 6.83 -4.49 10.29
C GLY A 201 7.53 -4.94 11.57
N LYS A 202 8.85 -4.85 11.71
CA LYS A 202 9.52 -5.38 12.92
C LYS A 202 9.38 -4.45 14.14
N LYS A 203 9.23 -5.03 15.33
CA LYS A 203 9.21 -4.31 16.62
C LYS A 203 10.39 -3.33 16.77
N ARG A 204 11.60 -3.79 16.47
CA ARG A 204 12.82 -2.97 16.49
C ARG A 204 12.73 -1.74 15.56
N ASP A 205 12.15 -1.92 14.39
CA ASP A 205 12.02 -0.84 13.41
C ASP A 205 10.94 0.16 13.86
N ARG A 206 9.87 -0.31 14.51
CA ARG A 206 8.88 0.56 15.19
C ARG A 206 9.50 1.37 16.33
N GLU A 207 10.39 0.78 17.12
CA GLU A 207 11.13 1.48 18.19
C GLU A 207 12.02 2.59 17.61
N ARG A 208 12.79 2.29 16.55
CA ARG A 208 13.62 3.28 15.84
C ARG A 208 12.80 4.41 15.19
N GLN A 209 11.62 4.11 14.65
CA GLN A 209 10.71 5.14 14.15
C GLN A 209 10.25 6.09 15.28
N ARG A 210 9.95 5.56 16.46
CA ARG A 210 9.52 6.36 17.62
C ARG A 210 10.63 7.29 18.09
N GLU A 211 11.88 6.81 18.11
CA GLU A 211 13.06 7.62 18.46
C GLU A 211 13.33 8.73 17.44
N ARG A 212 13.16 8.47 16.13
CA ARG A 212 13.39 9.44 15.05
C ARG A 212 12.23 10.42 14.81
N GLY A 213 11.08 10.18 15.42
CA GLY A 213 9.88 11.02 15.32
C GLY A 213 9.03 10.78 14.06
N PRO A 214 7.70 11.07 14.12
CA PRO A 214 6.71 10.65 13.12
C PRO A 214 6.64 11.51 11.83
N ARG A 215 7.62 12.38 11.56
CA ARG A 215 7.43 13.50 10.61
C ARG A 215 8.36 13.56 9.39
N ALA A 216 9.22 12.59 9.16
CA ALA A 216 10.09 12.59 7.98
C ALA A 216 9.98 11.26 7.23
N LEU A 217 9.74 11.31 5.91
CA LEU A 217 9.87 10.16 5.01
C LEU A 217 11.21 9.44 5.22
N GLY A 218 12.27 10.22 5.51
CA GLY A 218 13.61 9.72 5.81
C GLY A 218 13.77 8.92 7.10
N SER A 219 12.81 8.92 8.04
CA SER A 219 12.85 8.03 9.21
C SER A 219 12.16 6.68 8.96
N VAL A 220 11.19 6.64 8.03
CA VAL A 220 10.34 5.47 7.76
C VAL A 220 10.90 4.63 6.60
N LEU A 221 11.33 5.28 5.51
CA LEU A 221 11.73 4.58 4.29
C LEU A 221 13.03 3.77 4.44
N PRO A 222 14.10 4.26 5.11
CA PRO A 222 15.27 3.43 5.35
C PRO A 222 14.98 2.19 6.18
N LEU A 223 13.97 2.23 7.06
CA LEU A 223 13.58 1.07 7.88
C LEU A 223 12.72 0.07 7.11
N LEU A 224 11.95 0.52 6.12
CA LEU A 224 11.18 -0.35 5.22
C LEU A 224 12.06 -1.01 4.15
N PHE A 225 13.15 -0.35 3.75
CA PHE A 225 13.90 -0.72 2.53
C PHE A 225 15.40 -0.98 2.70
N LEU A 226 16.03 -0.63 3.82
CA LEU A 226 17.47 -0.81 4.03
C LEU A 226 17.77 -1.57 5.34
N GLY A 227 18.38 -2.74 5.19
CA GLY A 227 18.98 -3.46 6.31
C GLY A 227 20.36 -2.88 6.66
N TRP A 228 20.44 -2.22 7.83
CA TRP A 228 21.66 -1.81 8.57
C TRP A 228 22.61 -0.76 7.96
N GLY A 229 23.08 0.13 8.85
CA GLY A 229 24.08 1.17 8.66
C GLY A 229 23.88 2.29 9.69
N SER A 230 24.59 2.24 10.82
CA SER A 230 24.52 3.23 11.90
C SER A 230 25.38 4.45 11.59
N TYR A 231 24.82 5.66 11.50
CA TYR A 231 25.56 6.90 11.77
C TYR A 231 24.65 7.96 12.38
N SER A 232 25.20 8.69 13.35
CA SER A 232 24.53 9.75 14.11
C SER A 232 25.12 11.12 13.79
N TRP A 233 24.24 12.11 13.89
CA TRP A 233 24.44 13.56 13.95
C TRP A 233 24.71 14.31 12.65
N GLY A 234 23.88 15.34 12.44
CA GLY A 234 24.10 16.41 11.47
C GLY A 234 22.85 16.74 10.66
N TRP A 235 22.17 17.83 11.01
CA TRP A 235 21.15 18.43 10.17
C TRP A 235 21.78 18.89 8.85
N ASN A 236 21.73 18.03 7.82
CA ASN A 236 21.91 18.41 6.41
C ASN A 236 21.27 17.33 5.53
N VAL A 237 20.03 17.56 5.09
CA VAL A 237 19.19 16.60 4.35
C VAL A 237 19.54 16.59 2.85
N HIS A 238 20.83 16.64 2.50
CA HIS A 238 21.27 16.62 1.10
C HIS A 238 22.48 15.72 0.79
N SER A 239 23.22 15.22 1.78
CA SER A 239 24.45 14.44 1.51
C SER A 239 24.38 12.94 1.81
N GLY A 240 23.40 12.45 2.58
CA GLY A 240 23.35 11.04 3.01
C GLY A 240 22.79 10.04 1.98
N LEU A 241 22.24 10.49 0.86
CA LEU A 241 21.62 9.61 -0.16
C LEU A 241 22.56 9.29 -1.33
N VAL A 242 23.55 10.15 -1.59
CA VAL A 242 24.49 10.00 -2.74
C VAL A 242 25.66 9.07 -2.39
N GLU A 243 26.03 8.96 -1.11
CA GLU A 243 27.23 8.21 -0.70
C GLU A 243 26.97 6.70 -0.48
N SER A 244 25.72 6.30 -0.21
CA SER A 244 25.33 4.89 -0.02
C SER A 244 25.24 4.07 -1.32
N LEU A 245 25.37 4.71 -2.49
CA LEU A 245 25.29 4.08 -3.81
C LEU A 245 26.64 4.07 -4.57
N ALA A 246 27.71 4.66 -4.00
CA ALA A 246 29.02 4.75 -4.66
C ALA A 246 29.97 3.57 -4.37
N THR A 247 29.68 2.71 -3.41
CA THR A 247 30.50 1.53 -3.08
C THR A 247 29.71 0.25 -3.24
N THR A 248 29.40 -0.14 -4.48
CA THR A 248 29.55 -1.53 -4.96
C THR A 248 29.52 -1.50 -6.49
N THR A 249 30.52 -2.10 -7.13
CA THR A 249 30.63 -2.38 -8.58
C THR A 249 31.29 -1.28 -9.45
N THR A 250 32.58 -1.03 -9.21
CA THR A 250 33.51 -0.80 -10.34
C THR A 250 33.86 -2.14 -10.95
N THR A 251 33.09 -2.59 -11.94
CA THR A 251 33.61 -3.49 -12.98
C THR A 251 33.29 -2.87 -14.33
N ARG A 252 34.35 -2.37 -14.93
CA ARG A 252 34.45 -1.90 -16.32
C ARG A 252 33.85 -2.96 -17.26
N HIS A 253 32.76 -2.62 -17.93
CA HIS A 253 32.46 -3.17 -19.24
C HIS A 253 32.62 -2.05 -20.26
N THR A 254 33.76 -2.06 -20.95
CA THR A 254 33.90 -1.42 -22.26
C THR A 254 33.04 -2.20 -23.25
N LEU A 255 32.11 -1.52 -23.90
CA LEU A 255 31.44 -2.03 -25.10
C LEU A 255 32.07 -1.37 -26.34
N PRO A 256 32.21 -2.10 -27.47
CA PRO A 256 32.55 -1.54 -28.76
C PRO A 256 31.46 -0.63 -29.33
#